data_AF-A0A9E3TFZ9-F1
#
_entry.id   AF-A0A9E3TFZ9-F1
#
_cell.length_a   1.000
_cell.length_b   1.000
_cell.length_c   1.000
_cell.angle_alpha   90.00
_cell.angle_beta   90.00
_cell.angle_gamma   90.00
#
_symmetry.space_group_name_H-M   'P 1'
#
loop_
_entity.id
_entity.type
_entity.pdbx_description
1 polymer ?
#
loop_
_entity_poly.entity_id
_entity_poly.type
_entity_poly.pdbx_seq_one_letter_code
_entity_poly.pdbx_strand_id
1 'polypeptide(L)'
;MKTKHLLVPALLLAAASLTSASEPDVVPDDVIESFFRLRVAAAALEAKQQTSLFPYQPDGLRPLADALSPRWFTSKLLQGWSARDLWGGPILYWSDRSHYMLVSLGSDGLPEFNYSANPPYAAVPPGWSGVNTAHDLVIVDGVEIRGPNLPIMP
;
A
#
# COMPACT_ATOMS: atom_id res chain seq x y z
N MET A 1 -56.40 10.05 -61.43
CA MET A 1 -55.14 9.60 -62.08
C MET A 1 -54.28 8.89 -61.06
N LYS A 2 -53.65 7.79 -61.50
CA LYS A 2 -52.81 6.86 -60.74
C LYS A 2 -51.52 7.50 -60.19
N THR A 3 -50.83 6.71 -59.35
CA THR A 3 -49.38 6.67 -59.00
C THR A 3 -48.95 7.45 -57.75
N LYS A 4 -48.09 6.95 -56.85
CA LYS A 4 -47.36 5.66 -56.66
C LYS A 4 -46.84 5.66 -55.21
N HIS A 5 -46.70 4.48 -54.61
CA HIS A 5 -45.98 4.24 -53.34
C HIS A 5 -44.51 4.65 -53.42
N LEU A 6 -43.94 5.10 -52.29
CA LEU A 6 -42.53 4.85 -51.95
C LEU A 6 -42.31 4.92 -50.43
N LEU A 7 -42.04 3.74 -49.88
CA LEU A 7 -41.44 3.45 -48.57
C LEU A 7 -39.91 3.62 -48.71
N VAL A 8 -39.23 4.33 -47.81
CA VAL A 8 -37.77 4.21 -47.55
C VAL A 8 -37.51 4.63 -46.08
N PRO A 9 -36.59 3.96 -45.34
CA PRO A 9 -36.83 3.54 -43.97
C PRO A 9 -36.17 4.38 -42.86
N ALA A 10 -36.52 4.01 -41.64
CA ALA A 10 -35.87 4.37 -40.38
C ALA A 10 -34.34 4.30 -40.46
N LEU A 11 -33.68 5.40 -40.10
CA LEU A 11 -32.27 5.39 -39.71
C LEU A 11 -32.20 5.68 -38.21
N LEU A 12 -32.16 4.60 -37.43
CA LEU A 12 -31.82 4.63 -36.02
C LEU A 12 -30.36 5.09 -35.91
N LEU A 13 -30.11 6.31 -35.46
CA LEU A 13 -28.77 6.74 -35.04
C LEU A 13 -28.48 6.11 -33.68
N ALA A 14 -28.00 4.87 -33.68
CA ALA A 14 -27.41 4.28 -32.48
C ALA A 14 -26.04 4.94 -32.28
N ALA A 15 -25.99 5.91 -31.36
CA ALA A 15 -24.73 6.37 -30.80
C ALA A 15 -24.10 5.18 -30.06
N ALA A 16 -23.19 4.48 -30.72
CA ALA A 16 -22.26 3.60 -30.04
C ALA A 16 -21.29 4.50 -29.26
N SER A 17 -21.69 4.91 -28.07
CA SER A 17 -20.75 5.34 -27.05
C SER A 17 -19.84 4.15 -26.80
N LEU A 18 -18.65 4.17 -27.40
CA LEU A 18 -17.53 3.34 -26.97
C LEU A 18 -17.23 3.77 -25.53
N THR A 19 -17.92 3.15 -24.57
CA THR A 19 -17.39 3.00 -23.21
C THR A 19 -16.08 2.25 -23.38
N SER A 20 -14.98 2.99 -23.49
CA SER A 20 -13.67 2.52 -23.08
C SER A 20 -13.81 2.24 -21.59
N ALA A 21 -14.24 1.02 -21.26
CA ALA A 21 -14.01 0.46 -19.96
C ALA A 21 -12.49 0.41 -19.85
N SER A 22 -11.90 1.34 -19.09
CA SER A 22 -10.50 1.26 -18.69
C SER A 22 -10.29 -0.14 -18.12
N GLU A 23 -9.35 -0.90 -18.68
CA GLU A 23 -8.93 -2.18 -18.09
C GLU A 23 -8.65 -1.96 -16.60
N PRO A 24 -8.99 -2.91 -15.73
CA PRO A 24 -8.67 -2.77 -14.31
C PRO A 24 -7.17 -2.53 -14.18
N ASP A 25 -6.82 -1.41 -13.56
CA ASP A 25 -5.45 -1.02 -13.26
C ASP A 25 -4.75 -2.18 -12.52
N VAL A 26 -3.87 -2.89 -13.24
CA VAL A 26 -3.15 -4.04 -12.68
C VAL A 26 -2.06 -3.51 -11.76
N VAL A 27 -2.15 -3.86 -10.47
CA VAL A 27 -1.13 -3.52 -9.48
C VAL A 27 0.18 -4.22 -9.86
N PRO A 28 1.29 -3.47 -9.99
CA PRO A 28 2.60 -4.06 -10.27
C PRO A 28 3.07 -5.06 -9.19
N ASP A 29 3.77 -6.10 -9.61
CA ASP A 29 4.28 -7.16 -8.71
C ASP A 29 5.21 -6.61 -7.63
N ASP A 30 6.01 -5.59 -7.94
CA ASP A 30 6.92 -4.95 -6.98
C ASP A 30 6.19 -4.16 -5.89
N VAL A 31 5.03 -3.58 -6.18
CA VAL A 31 4.12 -2.99 -5.19
C VAL A 31 3.53 -4.06 -4.30
N ILE A 32 3.01 -5.16 -4.88
CA ILE A 32 2.43 -6.28 -4.12
C ILE A 32 3.47 -6.87 -3.18
N GLU A 33 4.66 -7.18 -3.69
CA GLU A 33 5.72 -7.80 -2.90
C GLU A 33 6.29 -6.83 -1.86
N SER A 34 6.46 -5.54 -2.17
CA SER A 34 6.86 -4.54 -1.15
C SER A 34 5.83 -4.46 -0.03
N PHE A 35 4.55 -4.44 -0.38
CA PHE A 35 3.47 -4.44 0.59
C PHE A 35 3.42 -5.72 1.42
N PHE A 36 3.66 -6.88 0.80
CA PHE A 36 3.79 -8.16 1.50
C PHE A 36 4.91 -8.12 2.54
N ARG A 37 6.06 -7.50 2.23
CA ARG A 37 7.14 -7.32 3.21
C ARG A 37 6.74 -6.44 4.39
N LEU A 38 5.99 -5.36 4.16
CA LEU A 38 5.41 -4.56 5.26
C LEU A 38 4.48 -5.42 6.13
N ARG A 39 3.60 -6.23 5.52
CA ARG A 39 2.70 -7.14 6.25
C ARG A 39 3.44 -8.19 7.08
N VAL A 40 4.51 -8.76 6.55
CA VAL A 40 5.37 -9.71 7.28
C VAL A 40 6.02 -9.03 8.49
N ALA A 41 6.54 -7.82 8.31
CA ALA A 41 7.11 -7.04 9.41
C ALA A 41 6.07 -6.68 10.48
N ALA A 42 4.87 -6.27 10.07
CA ALA A 42 3.73 -5.98 10.95
C ALA A 42 3.35 -7.20 11.80
N ALA A 43 3.15 -8.35 11.15
CA ALA A 43 2.81 -9.61 11.82
C ALA A 43 3.90 -10.03 12.82
N ALA A 44 5.18 -9.82 12.49
CA ALA A 44 6.28 -10.13 13.41
C ALA A 44 6.30 -9.20 14.64
N LEU A 45 6.02 -7.91 14.47
CA LEU A 45 5.88 -6.96 15.56
C LEU A 45 4.73 -7.36 16.49
N GLU A 46 3.56 -7.67 15.94
CA GLU A 46 2.36 -8.06 16.70
C GLU A 46 2.54 -9.38 17.44
N ALA A 47 3.15 -10.38 16.80
CA ALA A 47 3.47 -11.64 17.46
C ALA A 47 4.38 -11.45 18.68
N LYS A 48 5.29 -10.47 18.65
CA LYS A 48 6.17 -10.11 19.78
C LYS A 48 5.47 -9.22 20.80
N GLN A 49 4.52 -8.39 20.38
CA GLN A 49 3.75 -7.49 21.25
C GLN A 49 3.02 -8.25 22.37
N GLN A 50 2.57 -9.48 22.09
CA GLN A 50 1.94 -10.35 23.10
C GLN A 50 2.82 -10.59 24.35
N THR A 51 4.13 -10.36 24.23
CA THR A 51 5.10 -10.57 25.30
C THR A 51 5.85 -9.30 25.73
N SER A 52 5.65 -8.17 25.03
CA SER A 52 6.41 -6.92 25.27
C SER A 52 5.76 -5.71 24.60
N LEU A 53 6.11 -4.49 25.02
CA LEU A 53 5.74 -3.28 24.28
C LEU A 53 6.53 -3.17 22.96
N PHE A 54 5.98 -2.44 21.98
CA PHE A 54 6.73 -2.09 20.77
C PHE A 54 7.99 -1.29 21.11
N PRO A 55 9.10 -1.46 20.36
CA PRO A 55 10.30 -0.65 20.55
C PRO A 55 9.99 0.82 20.41
N TYR A 56 10.38 1.59 21.41
CA TYR A 56 10.06 3.01 21.45
C TYR A 56 10.92 3.77 20.45
N GLN A 57 10.29 4.53 19.57
CA GLN A 57 10.96 5.31 18.54
C GLN A 57 10.18 6.61 18.27
N PRO A 58 10.17 7.57 19.22
CA PRO A 58 9.33 8.76 19.13
C PRO A 58 9.88 9.84 18.18
N ASP A 59 11.19 9.84 17.93
CA ASP A 59 11.91 10.91 17.22
C ASP A 59 11.70 10.89 15.68
N GLY A 60 10.63 10.24 15.23
CA GLY A 60 10.28 10.07 13.82
C GLY A 60 10.70 8.73 13.23
N LEU A 61 10.57 8.64 11.91
CA LEU A 61 10.81 7.42 11.13
C LEU A 61 12.30 7.06 11.10
N ARG A 62 12.60 5.79 11.38
CA ARG A 62 13.96 5.22 11.22
C ARG A 62 13.90 3.90 10.45
N PRO A 63 14.98 3.50 9.77
CA PRO A 63 15.05 2.16 9.18
C PRO A 63 14.71 1.08 10.20
N LEU A 64 13.79 0.18 9.84
CA LEU A 64 13.31 -0.88 10.71
C LEU A 64 14.45 -1.77 11.21
N ALA A 65 15.45 -2.03 10.36
CA ALA A 65 16.66 -2.76 10.72
C ALA A 65 17.45 -2.11 11.86
N ASP A 66 17.45 -0.78 11.93
CA ASP A 66 18.16 -0.02 12.97
C ASP A 66 17.32 0.11 14.25
N ALA A 67 15.99 0.22 14.10
CA ALA A 67 15.07 0.35 15.21
C ALA A 67 14.89 -0.96 16.00
N LEU A 68 15.02 -2.10 15.32
CA LEU A 68 14.79 -3.41 15.90
C LEU A 68 16.11 -4.16 16.15
N SER A 69 16.44 -4.39 17.42
CA SER A 69 17.56 -5.28 17.78
C SER A 69 17.39 -6.68 17.17
N PRO A 70 18.48 -7.42 16.86
CA PRO A 70 18.42 -8.72 16.20
C PRO A 70 17.46 -9.75 16.84
N ARG A 71 17.22 -9.66 18.16
CA ARG A 71 16.25 -10.49 18.90
C ARG A 71 14.79 -10.36 18.45
N TRP A 72 14.42 -9.30 17.73
CA TRP A 72 13.10 -9.15 17.14
C TRP A 72 12.93 -10.03 15.90
N PHE A 73 14.03 -10.32 15.19
CA PHE A 73 14.04 -11.14 13.97
C PHE A 73 14.51 -12.57 14.16
N THR A 74 14.63 -13.07 15.40
CA THR A 74 15.07 -14.45 15.68
C THR A 74 14.03 -15.52 15.32
N SER A 75 12.82 -15.13 14.91
CA SER A 75 11.83 -16.10 14.43
C SER A 75 12.29 -16.74 13.12
N LYS A 76 12.07 -18.04 12.95
CA LYS A 76 12.25 -18.71 11.64
C LYS A 76 11.51 -18.01 10.51
N LEU A 77 10.39 -17.33 10.80
CA LEU A 77 9.60 -16.55 9.84
C LEU A 77 10.39 -15.43 9.15
N LEU A 78 11.46 -14.93 9.80
CA LEU A 78 12.25 -13.81 9.31
C LEU A 78 13.66 -14.25 8.87
N GLN A 79 13.93 -15.55 8.84
CA GLN A 79 15.21 -16.08 8.37
C GLN A 79 15.33 -15.85 6.85
N GLY A 80 16.29 -15.02 6.44
CA GLY A 80 16.46 -14.62 5.04
C GLY A 80 15.53 -13.48 4.59
N TRP A 81 14.69 -12.96 5.49
CA TRP A 81 13.86 -11.79 5.22
C TRP A 81 14.71 -10.50 5.27
N SER A 82 14.38 -9.53 4.42
CA SER A 82 15.06 -8.25 4.31
C SER A 82 14.14 -7.12 4.78
N ALA A 83 14.64 -6.25 5.65
CA ALA A 83 13.98 -5.01 6.08
C ALA A 83 14.03 -3.90 5.00
N ARG A 84 13.89 -4.30 3.74
CA ARG A 84 13.90 -3.44 2.56
C ARG A 84 12.72 -3.78 1.66
N ASP A 85 12.19 -2.77 1.00
CA ASP A 85 11.22 -2.95 -0.08
C ASP A 85 11.89 -3.53 -1.35
N LEU A 86 11.14 -3.62 -2.45
CA LEU A 86 11.62 -4.20 -3.72
C LEU A 86 12.45 -3.24 -4.55
N TRP A 87 12.43 -1.96 -4.22
CA TRP A 87 13.25 -0.94 -4.84
C TRP A 87 14.57 -0.73 -4.09
N GLY A 88 14.78 -1.47 -2.99
CA GLY A 88 15.99 -1.45 -2.19
C GLY A 88 15.97 -0.38 -1.09
N GLY A 89 14.90 0.39 -0.97
CA GLY A 89 14.65 1.33 0.10
C GLY A 89 14.46 0.62 1.44
N PRO A 90 14.86 1.24 2.57
CA PRO A 90 14.58 0.68 3.88
C PRO A 90 13.07 0.76 4.17
N ILE A 91 12.52 -0.29 4.78
CA ILE A 91 11.23 -0.14 5.47
C ILE A 91 11.48 0.74 6.68
N LEU A 92 10.74 1.85 6.81
CA LEU A 92 10.86 2.76 7.94
C LEU A 92 9.86 2.38 9.04
N TYR A 93 10.20 2.74 10.27
CA TYR A 93 9.52 2.38 11.50
C TYR A 93 9.38 3.57 12.44
N TRP A 94 8.22 3.66 13.09
CA TRP A 94 7.96 4.54 14.23
C TRP A 94 7.09 3.81 15.26
N SER A 95 7.21 4.19 16.54
CA SER A 95 6.34 3.68 17.60
C SER A 95 6.38 4.54 18.87
N ASP A 96 5.23 4.69 19.51
CA ASP A 96 5.08 5.31 20.84
C ASP A 96 4.95 4.27 21.98
N ARG A 97 5.27 3.00 21.70
CA ARG A 97 5.08 1.77 22.52
C ARG A 97 3.68 1.18 22.49
N SER A 98 2.65 1.97 22.19
CA SER A 98 1.26 1.53 22.11
C SER A 98 0.83 1.28 20.67
N HIS A 99 1.28 2.14 19.78
CA HIS A 99 1.05 2.13 18.35
C HIS A 99 2.37 2.00 17.60
N TYR A 100 2.31 1.47 16.38
CA TYR A 100 3.44 1.47 15.47
C TYR A 100 3.02 1.80 14.04
N MET A 101 4.00 2.24 13.26
CA MET A 101 3.85 2.51 11.84
C MET A 101 5.00 1.89 11.07
N LEU A 102 4.69 1.32 9.90
CA LEU A 102 5.64 0.88 8.89
C LEU A 102 5.36 1.61 7.58
N VAL A 103 6.43 2.05 6.90
CA VAL A 103 6.30 2.68 5.58
C VAL A 103 7.42 2.26 4.62
N SER A 104 7.08 2.06 3.36
CA SER A 104 7.99 2.11 2.22
C SER A 104 7.69 3.39 1.43
N LEU A 105 8.73 4.12 1.05
CA LEU A 105 8.64 5.38 0.31
C LEU A 105 8.53 5.20 -1.21
N GLY A 106 8.06 4.02 -1.65
CA GLY A 106 7.99 3.70 -3.07
C GLY A 106 9.34 3.63 -3.78
N SER A 107 9.28 3.61 -5.10
CA SER A 107 10.43 3.45 -6.00
C SER A 107 11.31 4.69 -6.13
N ASP A 108 10.78 5.88 -5.83
CA ASP A 108 11.54 7.13 -5.87
C ASP A 108 12.23 7.46 -4.53
N GLY A 109 11.83 6.79 -3.45
CA GLY A 109 12.38 6.97 -2.11
C GLY A 109 12.03 8.32 -1.49
N LEU A 110 11.02 9.02 -2.00
CA LEU A 110 10.61 10.34 -1.54
C LEU A 110 9.29 10.23 -0.78
N PRO A 111 9.17 10.89 0.39
CA PRO A 111 7.92 10.85 1.14
C PRO A 111 6.84 11.67 0.43
N GLU A 112 5.67 11.07 0.24
CA GLU A 112 4.49 11.76 -0.29
C GLU A 112 3.79 12.61 0.77
N PHE A 113 3.94 12.22 2.03
CA PHE A 113 3.34 12.90 3.17
C PHE A 113 4.37 13.46 4.13
N ASN A 114 3.94 14.46 4.91
CA ASN A 114 4.77 14.98 5.98
C ASN A 114 4.73 14.04 7.20
N TYR A 115 5.73 13.16 7.28
CA TYR A 115 5.93 12.26 8.42
C TYR A 115 6.61 12.91 9.64
N SER A 116 6.79 14.23 9.67
CA SER A 116 7.31 14.94 10.85
C SER A 116 6.24 15.19 11.93
N ALA A 117 4.98 14.84 11.66
CA ALA A 117 3.88 14.98 12.63
C ALA A 117 4.02 13.98 13.79
N ASN A 118 3.28 14.20 14.88
CA ASN A 118 3.18 13.26 16.00
C ASN A 118 1.71 12.93 16.31
N PRO A 119 1.25 11.69 16.04
CA PRO A 119 1.99 10.60 15.40
C PRO A 119 2.24 10.86 13.91
N PRO A 120 3.29 10.26 13.29
CA PRO A 120 3.65 10.51 11.89
C PRO A 120 2.56 10.21 10.86
N TYR A 121 1.66 9.28 11.18
CA TYR A 121 0.55 8.90 10.30
C TYR A 121 -0.68 9.82 10.41
N ALA A 122 -0.68 10.82 11.30
CA ALA A 122 -1.87 11.66 11.54
C ALA A 122 -2.38 12.40 10.28
N ALA A 123 -1.49 12.69 9.33
CA ALA A 123 -1.82 13.38 8.09
C ALA A 123 -1.95 12.44 6.87
N VAL A 124 -1.82 11.12 7.07
CA VAL A 124 -1.90 10.14 5.99
C VAL A 124 -3.37 9.75 5.78
N PRO A 125 -3.99 10.13 4.65
CA PRO A 125 -5.35 9.69 4.36
C PRO A 125 -5.37 8.19 4.05
N PRO A 126 -6.40 7.45 4.54
CA PRO A 126 -6.56 6.06 4.14
C PRO A 126 -6.95 5.96 2.67
N GLY A 127 -6.47 4.93 1.97
CA GLY A 127 -6.94 4.64 0.62
C GLY A 127 -5.98 3.83 -0.24
N TRP A 128 -6.40 3.66 -1.48
CA TRP A 128 -5.64 2.98 -2.52
C TRP A 128 -4.42 3.81 -2.94
N SER A 129 -3.23 3.19 -2.95
CA SER A 129 -2.00 3.81 -3.46
C SER A 129 -1.88 3.75 -4.98
N GLY A 130 -2.85 3.18 -5.71
CA GLY A 130 -2.77 3.09 -7.17
C GLY A 130 -1.77 2.04 -7.66
N VAL A 131 -1.50 2.09 -8.98
CA VAL A 131 -0.50 1.27 -9.67
C VAL A 131 0.86 1.95 -9.81
N ASN A 132 0.97 3.21 -9.38
CA ASN A 132 2.22 3.94 -9.47
C ASN A 132 3.16 3.51 -8.34
N THR A 133 4.32 2.97 -8.72
CA THR A 133 5.32 2.39 -7.81
C THR A 133 6.00 3.43 -6.92
N ALA A 134 5.87 4.73 -7.23
CA ALA A 134 6.41 5.81 -6.40
C ALA A 134 5.55 6.12 -5.16
N HIS A 135 4.34 5.58 -5.05
CA HIS A 135 3.47 5.90 -3.93
C HIS A 135 3.93 5.25 -2.61
N ASP A 136 3.84 6.03 -1.52
CA ASP A 136 4.05 5.53 -0.16
C ASP A 136 3.08 4.39 0.18
N LEU A 137 3.61 3.30 0.72
CA LEU A 137 2.87 2.17 1.27
C LEU A 137 2.93 2.24 2.80
N VAL A 138 1.77 2.25 3.48
CA VAL A 138 1.68 2.54 4.91
C VAL A 138 0.82 1.52 5.65
N ILE A 139 1.39 0.93 6.70
CA ILE A 139 0.68 0.11 7.69
C ILE A 139 0.78 0.79 9.07
N VAL A 140 -0.35 0.87 9.77
CA VAL A 140 -0.44 1.31 11.17
C VAL A 140 -1.18 0.25 11.96
N ASP A 141 -0.56 -0.27 13.03
CA ASP A 141 -1.14 -1.31 13.88
C ASP A 141 -1.74 -2.50 13.10
N GLY A 142 -1.00 -2.97 12.10
CA GLY A 142 -1.41 -4.09 11.23
C GLY A 142 -2.45 -3.74 10.18
N VAL A 143 -3.03 -2.53 10.24
CA VAL A 143 -4.03 -2.03 9.31
C VAL A 143 -3.34 -1.32 8.14
N GLU A 144 -3.72 -1.69 6.94
CA GLU A 144 -3.37 -0.94 5.73
C GLU A 144 -4.09 0.40 5.74
N ILE A 145 -3.31 1.47 5.96
CA ILE A 145 -3.81 2.81 5.76
C ILE A 145 -3.64 3.15 4.28
N ARG A 146 -2.51 2.78 3.68
CA ARG A 146 -2.26 3.03 2.26
C ARG A 146 -1.54 1.86 1.60
N GLY A 147 -2.08 1.38 0.50
CA GLY A 147 -1.52 0.22 -0.18
C GLY A 147 -2.32 -0.17 -1.41
N PRO A 148 -2.00 -1.34 -2.00
CA PRO A 148 -2.59 -1.79 -3.25
C PRO A 148 -4.11 -2.04 -3.20
N ASN A 149 -4.77 -1.87 -2.04
CA ASN A 149 -6.20 -2.13 -1.84
C ASN A 149 -6.57 -3.52 -2.35
N LEU A 150 -5.77 -4.51 -1.97
CA LEU A 150 -6.05 -5.89 -2.30
C LEU A 150 -7.35 -6.29 -1.58
N PRO A 151 -8.27 -7.02 -2.25
CA PRO A 151 -9.44 -7.54 -1.56
C PRO A 151 -8.97 -8.33 -0.35
N ILE A 152 -9.54 -8.01 0.82
CA ILE A 152 -9.26 -8.70 2.08
C ILE A 152 -9.51 -10.20 1.81
N MET A 153 -8.45 -11.00 1.71
CA MET A 153 -8.62 -12.45 1.60
C MET A 153 -9.12 -12.95 2.96
N PRO A 154 -10.30 -13.59 3.01
CA PRO A 154 -10.93 -14.04 4.25
C PRO A 154 -10.17 -15.18 4.94
#